data_AF-A0A944L9W9-F1
#
_entry.id   AF-A0A944L9W9-F1
#
_cell.length_a   1.000
_cell.length_b   1.000
_cell.length_c   1.000
_cell.angle_alpha   90.00
_cell.angle_beta   90.00
_cell.angle_gamma   90.00
#
_symmetry.space_group_name_H-M   'P 1'
#
loop_
_entity.id
_entity.type
_entity.pdbx_description
1 polymer ?
#
loop_
_entity_poly.entity_id
_entity_poly.type
_entity_poly.pdbx_seq_one_letter_code
_entity_poly.pdbx_strand_id
1 'polypeptide(L)'
;MTCHLGWLNSSAAAWIPSGAKWIEIDLGAAIDAKVASPETLLAMKLSAARDRDQPDIRHLIRRLGIVRPEEAARIAEELYGDDDVATRARIARTR
;
A
#
# COMPACT_ATOMS: atom_id res chain seq x y z
N MET A 1 24.10 6.32 -8.31
CA MET A 1 23.31 5.15 -8.79
C MET A 1 21.85 5.58 -8.84
N THR A 2 21.38 5.97 -10.02
CA THR A 2 20.00 6.40 -10.25
C THR A 2 19.18 5.17 -10.62
N CYS A 3 18.28 4.76 -9.73
CA CYS A 3 17.35 3.66 -9.98
C CYS A 3 16.36 4.12 -11.05
N HIS A 4 16.48 3.63 -12.29
CA HIS A 4 15.52 3.93 -13.34
C HIS A 4 14.18 3.24 -13.02
N LEU A 5 13.12 4.03 -12.86
CA LEU A 5 11.74 3.62 -12.56
C LEU A 5 11.08 2.72 -13.63
N GLY A 6 11.81 2.29 -14.66
CA GLY A 6 11.30 1.50 -15.79
C GLY A 6 11.03 0.02 -15.48
N TRP A 7 11.28 -0.43 -14.24
CA TRP A 7 10.99 -1.81 -13.82
C TRP A 7 9.50 -2.04 -13.53
N LEU A 8 8.76 -0.97 -13.23
CA LEU A 8 7.36 -1.03 -12.87
C LEU A 8 6.49 -0.84 -14.12
N ASN A 9 5.71 -1.86 -14.47
CA ASN A 9 4.74 -1.73 -15.55
C ASN A 9 3.77 -0.58 -15.23
N SER A 10 3.53 0.31 -16.21
CA SER A 10 2.63 1.46 -16.11
C SER A 10 1.22 1.10 -15.61
N SER A 11 0.76 -0.13 -15.86
CA SER A 11 -0.55 -0.64 -15.39
C SER A 11 -0.61 -0.85 -13.87
N ALA A 12 0.55 -1.08 -13.21
CA ALA A 12 0.65 -1.24 -11.77
C ALA A 12 0.82 0.10 -11.04
N ALA A 13 1.37 1.11 -11.72
CA ALA A 13 1.63 2.43 -11.14
C ALA A 13 0.37 3.12 -10.62
N ALA A 14 -0.78 2.93 -11.28
CA ALA A 14 -2.07 3.51 -10.87
C ALA A 14 -2.61 2.99 -9.52
N TRP A 15 -2.02 1.93 -8.96
CA TRP A 15 -2.46 1.31 -7.69
C TRP A 15 -1.50 1.57 -6.53
N ILE A 16 -0.36 2.21 -6.80
CA ILE A 16 0.68 2.50 -5.82
C ILE A 16 0.48 3.94 -5.33
N PRO A 17 0.31 4.16 -4.02
CA PRO A 17 0.12 5.50 -3.48
C PRO A 17 1.35 6.38 -3.75
N SER A 18 1.12 7.68 -3.98
CA SER A 18 2.22 8.65 -4.17
C SER A 18 3.21 8.68 -3.00
N GLY A 19 2.72 8.47 -1.77
CA GLY A 19 3.51 8.36 -0.54
C GLY A 19 4.12 6.99 -0.27
N ALA A 20 4.14 6.06 -1.24
CA ALA A 20 4.61 4.69 -1.03
C ALA A 20 6.05 4.63 -0.47
N LYS A 21 6.22 3.84 0.59
CA LYS A 21 7.51 3.56 1.20
C LYS A 21 7.98 2.16 0.83
N TRP A 22 9.25 2.03 0.50
CA TRP A 22 9.86 0.79 0.02
C TRP A 22 10.95 0.32 0.98
N ILE A 23 11.02 -0.98 1.19
CA ILE A 23 12.03 -1.67 2.00
C ILE A 23 12.85 -2.53 1.06
N GLU A 24 14.18 -2.41 1.15
CA GLU A 24 15.10 -3.27 0.39
C GLU A 24 15.16 -4.65 1.04
N ILE A 25 15.10 -5.69 0.22
CA ILE A 25 15.23 -7.07 0.67
C ILE A 25 16.39 -7.73 -0.04
N ASP A 26 17.24 -8.38 0.74
CA ASP A 26 18.32 -9.21 0.21
C ASP A 26 17.76 -10.60 -0.11
N LEU A 27 17.79 -10.97 -1.40
CA LEU A 27 17.37 -12.28 -1.89
C LEU A 27 18.54 -13.24 -2.12
N GLY A 28 19.77 -12.86 -1.74
CA GLY A 28 20.96 -13.73 -1.84
C GLY A 28 21.42 -14.01 -3.28
N ALA A 29 20.88 -13.30 -4.27
CA ALA A 29 21.28 -13.34 -5.68
C ALA A 29 21.64 -11.93 -6.17
N ALA A 30 22.21 -11.80 -7.37
CA ALA A 30 22.42 -10.50 -8.05
C ALA A 30 21.08 -9.87 -8.51
N ILE A 31 20.08 -9.84 -7.63
CA ILE A 31 18.73 -9.32 -7.84
C ILE A 31 18.47 -8.28 -6.76
N ASP A 32 18.33 -7.03 -7.19
CA ASP A 32 17.84 -5.95 -6.34
C ASP A 32 16.32 -6.07 -6.22
N ALA A 33 15.82 -6.36 -5.02
CA ALA A 33 14.39 -6.44 -4.76
C ALA A 33 13.98 -5.41 -3.69
N LYS A 34 12.88 -4.72 -3.98
CA LYS A 34 12.23 -3.77 -3.07
C LYS A 34 10.79 -4.17 -2.88
N VAL A 35 10.34 -4.18 -1.63
CA VAL A 35 8.96 -4.49 -1.26
C VAL A 35 8.32 -3.28 -0.62
N ALA A 36 7.02 -3.11 -0.82
CA ALA A 36 6.27 -2.07 -0.12
C ALA A 36 6.35 -2.32 1.39
N SER A 37 6.50 -1.23 2.15
CA SER A 37 6.44 -1.28 3.61
C SER A 37 5.11 -1.87 4.10
N PRO A 38 5.05 -2.45 5.32
CA PRO A 38 3.80 -2.96 5.88
C PRO A 38 2.67 -1.92 5.89
N GLU A 39 2.98 -0.65 6.12
CA GLU A 39 2.04 0.47 6.09
C GLU A 39 1.52 0.72 4.67
N THR A 40 2.42 0.73 3.68
CA THR A 40 2.05 0.86 2.26
C THR A 40 1.21 -0.33 1.80
N LEU A 41 1.56 -1.55 2.19
CA LEU A 41 0.76 -2.74 1.89
C LEU A 41 -0.62 -2.68 2.54
N LEU A 42 -0.71 -2.21 3.79
CA LEU A 42 -1.99 -2.05 4.47
C LEU A 42 -2.87 -1.04 3.74
N ALA A 43 -2.33 0.13 3.37
CA ALA A 43 -3.05 1.13 2.61
C ALA A 43 -3.55 0.59 1.27
N MET A 44 -2.70 -0.12 0.52
CA MET A 44 -3.08 -0.73 -0.76
C MET A 44 -4.21 -1.76 -0.61
N LYS A 45 -4.13 -2.59 0.44
CA LYS A 45 -5.16 -3.61 0.73
C LYS A 45 -6.50 -2.98 1.13
N LEU A 46 -6.46 -1.95 1.99
CA LEU A 46 -7.65 -1.19 2.37
C LEU A 46 -8.27 -0.48 1.16
N SER A 47 -7.45 0.13 0.29
CA SER A 47 -7.91 0.77 -0.94
C SER A 47 -8.52 -0.23 -1.93
N ALA A 48 -7.98 -1.45 -2.02
CA ALA A 48 -8.53 -2.51 -2.87
C ALA A 48 -9.90 -3.01 -2.38
N ALA A 49 -10.12 -3.04 -1.07
CA ALA A 49 -11.38 -3.38 -0.39
C ALA A 49 -12.04 -4.68 -0.92
N ARG A 50 -11.25 -5.74 -1.12
CA ARG A 50 -11.76 -7.04 -1.59
C ARG A 50 -11.94 -7.99 -0.40
N ASP A 51 -12.97 -8.83 -0.42
CA ASP A 51 -13.24 -9.79 0.67
C ASP A 51 -12.05 -10.72 0.94
N ARG A 52 -11.34 -11.12 -0.13
CA ARG A 52 -10.15 -11.97 -0.05
C ARG A 52 -8.96 -11.32 0.67
N ASP A 53 -8.95 -10.00 0.82
CA ASP A 53 -7.87 -9.27 1.49
C ASP A 53 -8.04 -9.23 3.02
N GLN A 54 -9.17 -9.69 3.57
CA GLN A 54 -9.42 -9.69 5.02
C GLN A 54 -8.32 -10.42 5.85
N PRO A 55 -7.83 -11.61 5.45
CA PRO A 55 -6.75 -12.27 6.20
C PRO A 55 -5.45 -11.47 6.20
N ASP A 56 -5.11 -10.86 5.06
CA ASP A 56 -3.91 -10.04 4.90
C ASP A 56 -4.00 -8.76 5.72
N ILE A 57 -5.14 -8.07 5.68
CA ILE A 57 -5.41 -6.88 6.49
C ILE A 57 -5.28 -7.22 7.98
N ARG A 58 -5.86 -8.35 8.44
CA ARG A 58 -5.73 -8.80 9.84
C ARG A 58 -4.29 -9.12 10.22
N HIS A 59 -3.51 -9.68 9.31
CA HIS A 59 -2.08 -9.91 9.55
C HIS A 59 -1.32 -8.59 9.70
N LEU A 60 -1.55 -7.64 8.79
CA LEU A 60 -0.88 -6.35 8.77
C LEU A 60 -1.23 -5.49 9.98
N ILE A 61 -2.51 -5.43 10.37
CA ILE A 61 -2.96 -4.74 11.60
C ILE A 61 -2.23 -5.26 12.83
N ARG A 62 -2.14 -6.60 12.98
CA ARG A 62 -1.42 -7.22 14.10
C ARG A 62 0.08 -6.91 14.05
N ARG A 63 0.70 -6.99 12.87
CA ARG A 63 2.13 -6.71 12.69
C ARG A 63 2.48 -5.25 13.01
N LEU A 64 1.60 -4.32 12.69
CA LEU A 64 1.76 -2.89 12.95
C LEU A 64 1.35 -2.49 14.37
N GLY A 65 0.82 -3.41 15.18
CA GLY A 65 0.34 -3.12 16.53
C GLY A 65 -0.90 -2.22 16.55
N ILE A 66 -1.66 -2.17 15.46
CA ILE A 66 -2.85 -1.33 15.35
C ILE A 66 -3.98 -1.97 16.15
N VAL A 67 -4.48 -1.23 17.14
CA VAL A 67 -5.57 -1.65 18.03
C VAL A 67 -6.88 -0.94 17.75
N ARG A 68 -6.84 0.15 16.97
CA ARG A 68 -7.98 0.99 16.63
C ARG A 68 -8.16 1.05 15.11
N PRO A 69 -9.35 0.76 14.56
CA PRO A 69 -9.58 0.76 13.12
C PRO A 69 -9.35 2.15 12.49
N GLU A 70 -9.56 3.23 13.24
CA GLU A 70 -9.34 4.61 12.79
C GLU A 70 -7.87 4.87 12.43
N GLU A 71 -6.94 4.19 13.09
CA GLU A 71 -5.52 4.33 12.82
C GLU A 71 -5.11 3.65 11.50
N ALA A 72 -5.72 2.50 11.18
CA ALA A 72 -5.56 1.87 9.87
C ALA A 72 -6.12 2.75 8.74
N ALA A 73 -7.26 3.41 8.96
CA ALA A 73 -7.84 4.35 8.02
C ALA A 73 -6.93 5.58 7.80
N ARG A 74 -6.39 6.16 8.89
CA ARG A 74 -5.46 7.29 8.80
C ARG A 74 -4.20 6.97 8.00
N ILE A 75 -3.62 5.78 8.18
CA ILE A 75 -2.45 5.34 7.39
C ILE A 75 -2.79 5.32 5.88
N ALA A 76 -3.98 4.84 5.53
CA ALA A 76 -4.41 4.83 4.13
C ALA A 76 -4.62 6.25 3.59
N GLU A 77 -5.26 7.13 4.37
CA GLU A 77 -5.47 8.54 4.01
C GLU A 77 -4.16 9.31 3.87
N GLU A 78 -3.18 9.12 4.76
CA GLU A 78 -1.88 9.80 4.68
C GLU A 78 -1.06 9.36 3.46
N LEU A 79 -1.13 8.08 3.07
CA LEU A 79 -0.34 7.56 1.96
C LEU A 79 -0.94 7.86 0.59
N TYR A 80 -2.27 7.79 0.47
CA TYR A 80 -2.95 8.15 -0.77
C TYR A 80 -3.18 9.67 -0.87
N GLY A 81 -3.43 10.39 0.22
CA GLY A 81 -3.76 11.82 0.18
C GLY A 81 -5.11 12.10 -0.50
N ASP A 82 -5.47 13.39 -0.59
CA ASP A 82 -6.74 13.86 -1.19
C ASP A 82 -6.78 13.78 -2.73
N ASP A 83 -5.61 13.68 -3.36
CA ASP A 83 -5.44 13.76 -4.82
C ASP A 83 -5.45 12.38 -5.52
N ASP A 84 -5.47 11.28 -4.77
CA ASP A 84 -5.35 9.96 -5.36
C ASP A 84 -6.74 9.40 -5.74
N VAL A 85 -6.98 9.37 -7.05
CA VAL A 85 -8.27 9.09 -7.70
C VAL A 85 -8.85 7.73 -7.29
N ALA A 86 -7.98 6.76 -6.95
CA ALA A 86 -8.39 5.43 -6.48
C ALA A 86 -9.17 5.47 -5.15
N THR A 87 -8.82 6.39 -4.25
CA THR A 87 -9.46 6.56 -2.94
C THR A 87 -10.82 7.26 -3.08
N ARG A 88 -10.91 8.30 -3.92
CA ARG A 88 -12.16 9.05 -4.19
C ARG A 88 -13.27 8.15 -4.77
N ALA A 89 -12.91 7.24 -5.67
CA ALA A 89 -13.87 6.34 -6.33
C ALA A 89 -14.51 5.30 -5.37
N ARG A 90 -13.95 5.09 -4.17
CA ARG A 90 -14.44 4.08 -3.21
C ARG A 90 -15.04 4.68 -1.94
N ILE A 91 -14.47 5.73 -1.37
CA ILE A 91 -15.06 6.39 -0.19
C ILE A 91 -16.43 7.02 -0.52
N ALA A 92 -16.59 7.55 -1.74
CA ALA A 92 -17.88 8.12 -2.19
C ALA A 92 -19.02 7.10 -2.37
N ARG A 93 -18.75 5.79 -2.29
CA ARG A 93 -19.75 4.72 -2.41
C ARG A 93 -20.31 4.22 -1.07
N THR A 94 -19.85 4.77 0.05
CA THR A 94 -20.31 4.40 1.40
C THR A 94 -21.09 5.54 2.09
N ARG A 95 -21.72 6.43 1.30
CA ARG A 95 -22.68 7.43 1.80
C ARG A 95 -24.03 7.24 1.14
#